data_AF-A0A0G0QFQ4-F1
#
_entry.id   AF-A0A0G0QFQ4-F1
#
_cell.length_a   1.000
_cell.length_b   1.000
_cell.length_c   1.000
_cell.angle_alpha   90.00
_cell.angle_beta   90.00
_cell.angle_gamma   90.00
#
_symmetry.space_group_name_H-M   'P 1'
#
loop_
_entity.id
_entity.type
_entity.pdbx_description
1 polymer ?
#
loop_
_entity_poly.entity_id
_entity_poly.type
_entity_poly.pdbx_seq_one_letter_code
_entity_poly.pdbx_strand_id
1 'polypeptide(L)'
;MLTKEFTLTREEAARRLNISIRTLDRYIRRNYFNVKKIDRSIWISRPSFENYYAKNIQSESQGNDQSPQEEAIIPVSISPSLHEHSYEKDLSMGSFYKEIYQELKNKYDEQQKRLEGAHYRVGQLEAQIKSMVPMIEFKKEQNRLLLVAKQQEDVAKEANITVNRLSRLFRSERLNKQIYTGLVYLLLFVQIAFWVILKSS
;
A
#
# COMPACT_ATOMS: atom_id res chain seq x y z
N MET A 1 -1.86 42.95 8.16
CA MET A 1 -1.24 43.42 6.91
C MET A 1 -0.01 42.56 6.62
N LEU A 2 -0.02 41.78 5.53
CA LEU A 2 1.17 41.03 5.09
C LEU A 2 2.19 42.02 4.51
N THR A 3 3.34 42.14 5.14
CA THR A 3 4.49 42.86 4.59
C THR A 3 4.94 42.14 3.31
N LYS A 4 5.22 42.89 2.23
CA LYS A 4 5.54 42.40 0.87
C LYS A 4 6.68 41.38 0.78
N GLU A 5 7.39 41.14 1.88
CA GLU A 5 8.56 40.25 1.95
C GLU A 5 8.20 38.78 2.22
N PHE A 6 7.09 38.49 2.91
CA PHE A 6 6.68 37.13 3.29
C PHE A 6 5.54 36.64 2.40
N THR A 7 5.89 36.11 1.23
CA THR A 7 4.91 35.69 0.20
C THR A 7 4.89 34.19 -0.05
N LEU A 8 5.89 33.44 0.42
CA LEU A 8 6.06 32.05 0.04
C LEU A 8 5.51 31.10 1.12
N THR A 9 4.62 30.20 0.72
CA THR A 9 4.09 29.14 1.58
C THR A 9 5.07 27.97 1.67
N ARG A 10 4.95 27.18 2.74
CA ARG A 10 5.79 25.99 2.98
C ARG A 10 5.70 24.99 1.82
N GLU A 11 4.48 24.76 1.30
CA GLU A 11 4.21 23.82 0.23
C GLU A 11 4.79 24.30 -1.11
N GLU A 12 4.79 25.61 -1.35
CA GLU A 12 5.39 26.18 -2.55
C GLU A 12 6.92 26.18 -2.50
N ALA A 13 7.51 26.53 -1.36
CA ALA A 13 8.95 26.48 -1.14
C ALA A 13 9.51 25.05 -1.28
N ALA A 14 8.81 24.05 -0.74
CA ALA A 14 9.21 22.65 -0.82
C ALA A 14 9.22 22.14 -2.28
N ARG A 15 8.19 22.53 -3.06
CA ARG A 15 8.11 22.20 -4.49
C ARG A 15 9.23 22.83 -5.30
N ARG A 16 9.53 24.12 -5.07
CA ARG A 16 10.59 24.83 -5.82
C ARG A 16 11.99 24.28 -5.53
N LEU A 17 12.24 23.80 -4.32
CA LEU A 17 13.51 23.18 -3.93
C LEU A 17 13.56 21.67 -4.24
N ASN A 18 12.51 21.08 -4.81
CA ASN A 18 12.39 19.64 -5.02
C ASN A 18 12.70 18.78 -3.77
N ILE A 19 12.26 19.24 -2.59
CA ILE A 19 12.47 18.54 -1.32
C ILE A 19 11.15 18.25 -0.60
N SER A 20 11.18 17.27 0.31
CA SER A 20 10.03 17.01 1.17
C SER A 20 9.74 18.19 2.12
N ILE A 21 8.46 18.41 2.44
CA ILE A 21 8.02 19.41 3.42
C ILE A 21 8.74 19.23 4.76
N ARG A 22 9.00 17.98 5.18
CA ARG A 22 9.71 17.66 6.42
C ARG A 22 11.18 18.07 6.37
N THR A 23 11.80 17.99 5.20
CA THR A 23 13.17 18.49 4.96
C THR A 23 13.20 20.01 5.05
N LEU A 24 12.23 20.68 4.42
CA LEU A 24 12.06 22.13 4.53
C LEU A 24 11.85 22.56 5.99
N ASP A 25 11.00 21.87 6.76
CA ASP A 25 10.79 22.15 8.20
C ASP A 25 12.08 21.97 9.04
N ARG A 26 12.96 21.05 8.64
CA ARG A 26 14.28 20.90 9.26
C ARG A 26 15.18 22.10 8.92
N TYR A 27 15.13 22.59 7.69
CA TYR A 27 15.92 23.76 7.29
C TYR A 27 15.45 25.06 7.95
N ILE A 28 14.13 25.21 8.12
CA ILE A 28 13.53 26.30 8.88
C ILE A 28 14.01 26.26 10.35
N ARG A 29 14.01 25.07 10.97
CA ARG A 29 14.54 24.89 12.34
C ARG A 29 16.03 25.19 12.48
N ARG A 30 16.81 25.00 11.42
CA ARG A 30 18.25 25.32 11.36
C ARG A 30 18.53 26.78 10.98
N ASN A 31 17.48 27.61 10.88
CA ASN A 31 17.58 29.04 10.59
C ASN A 31 18.17 29.38 9.21
N TYR A 32 17.99 28.51 8.20
CA TYR A 32 18.41 28.80 6.82
C TYR A 32 17.50 29.81 6.11
N PHE A 33 16.29 30.03 6.62
CA PHE A 33 15.30 30.91 6.02
C PHE A 33 14.78 31.92 7.05
N ASN A 34 14.56 33.16 6.63
CA ASN A 34 13.80 34.12 7.41
C ASN A 34 12.31 33.79 7.34
N VAL A 35 11.71 33.48 8.49
CA VAL A 35 10.37 32.91 8.59
C VAL A 35 9.52 33.70 9.57
N LYS A 36 8.25 33.91 9.21
CA LYS A 36 7.23 34.51 10.08
C LYS A 36 6.05 33.56 10.25
N LYS A 37 5.66 33.31 11.51
CA LYS A 37 4.47 32.53 11.83
C LYS A 37 3.26 33.46 11.91
N ILE A 38 2.27 33.24 11.06
CA ILE A 38 1.02 34.00 11.03
C ILE A 38 -0.12 32.98 11.01
N ASP A 39 -1.00 33.03 12.01
CA ASP A 39 -2.22 32.20 12.10
C ASP A 39 -2.00 30.71 11.79
N ARG A 40 -1.02 30.11 12.48
CA ARG A 40 -0.60 28.69 12.34
C ARG A 40 0.10 28.35 11.02
N SER A 41 0.14 29.25 10.05
CA SER A 41 0.89 29.10 8.81
C SER A 41 2.29 29.69 8.92
N ILE A 42 3.24 29.02 8.27
CA ILE A 42 4.64 29.42 8.22
C ILE A 42 4.89 30.09 6.87
N TRP A 43 5.24 31.37 6.91
CA TRP A 43 5.54 32.17 5.73
C TRP A 43 7.03 32.42 5.63
N ILE A 44 7.58 32.16 4.45
CA ILE A 44 9.01 32.29 4.16
C ILE A 44 9.25 33.59 3.40
N SER A 45 10.29 34.32 3.79
CA SER A 45 10.72 35.53 3.11
C SER A 45 11.31 35.20 1.74
N ARG A 46 10.81 35.84 0.68
CA ARG A 46 11.26 35.63 -0.70
C ARG A 46 12.77 35.89 -0.90
N PRO A 47 13.36 37.02 -0.47
CA PRO A 47 14.80 37.25 -0.66
C PRO A 47 15.67 36.20 0.04
N SER A 48 15.25 35.73 1.22
CA SER A 48 15.96 34.66 1.93
C SER A 48 15.90 33.32 1.18
N PHE A 49 14.77 33.02 0.55
CA PHE A 49 14.59 31.81 -0.25
C PHE A 49 15.46 31.83 -1.51
N GLU A 50 15.44 32.93 -2.27
CA GLU A 50 16.23 33.06 -3.52
C GLU A 50 17.74 32.98 -3.26
N ASN A 51 18.23 33.59 -2.16
CA ASN A 51 19.64 33.48 -1.78
C ASN A 51 20.06 32.03 -1.47
N TYR A 52 19.20 31.27 -0.82
CA TYR A 52 19.45 29.86 -0.53
C TYR A 52 19.38 29.00 -1.81
N TYR A 53 18.40 29.28 -2.68
CA TYR A 53 18.23 28.61 -3.97
C TYR A 53 19.45 28.81 -4.88
N ALA A 54 19.92 30.06 -5.03
CA ALA A 54 21.10 30.39 -5.81
C ALA A 54 22.38 29.71 -5.27
N LYS A 55 22.55 29.67 -3.93
CA LYS A 55 23.70 29.01 -3.29
C LYS A 55 23.72 27.50 -3.53
N ASN A 56 22.56 26.83 -3.49
CA ASN A 56 22.49 25.39 -3.68
C ASN A 56 22.63 24.99 -5.14
N ILE A 57 22.10 25.75 -6.10
CA ILE A 57 22.25 25.43 -7.54
C ILE A 57 23.70 25.60 -8.00
N GLN A 58 24.41 26.61 -7.49
CA GLN A 58 25.85 26.75 -7.74
C GLN A 58 26.66 25.60 -7.12
N SER A 59 26.15 24.96 -6.07
CA SER A 59 26.78 23.80 -5.42
C SER A 59 26.37 22.46 -6.06
N GLU A 60 25.17 22.36 -6.66
CA GLU A 60 24.64 21.16 -7.33
C GLU A 60 25.16 20.99 -8.76
N SER A 61 25.85 21.98 -9.33
CA SER A 61 26.62 21.82 -10.58
C SER A 61 27.92 21.02 -10.38
N GLN A 62 28.24 20.60 -9.15
CA GLN A 62 29.26 19.61 -8.82
C GLN A 62 28.68 18.57 -7.83
N GLY A 63 27.67 17.82 -8.27
CA GLY A 63 27.07 16.76 -7.45
C GLY A 63 26.08 15.95 -8.27
N ASN A 64 26.61 15.22 -9.25
CA ASN A 64 25.83 14.50 -10.25
C ASN A 64 25.23 13.22 -9.65
N ASP A 65 23.90 13.10 -9.71
CA ASP A 65 23.22 11.81 -9.76
C ASP A 65 21.86 12.01 -10.43
N GLN A 66 21.75 11.62 -11.71
CA GLN A 66 20.49 11.18 -12.32
C GLN A 66 20.74 10.07 -13.35
N SER A 67 20.11 8.94 -13.10
CA SER A 67 19.85 7.82 -14.03
C SER A 67 18.69 8.17 -15.00
N PRO A 68 18.30 7.32 -15.96
CA PRO A 68 19.03 6.71 -17.07
C PRO A 68 18.41 7.11 -18.44
N GLN A 69 19.22 7.51 -19.43
CA GLN A 69 18.76 7.63 -20.82
C GLN A 69 19.80 7.08 -21.81
N GLU A 70 19.25 6.55 -22.89
CA GLU A 70 19.81 5.69 -23.93
C GLU A 70 21.20 6.07 -24.46
N GLU A 71 21.92 5.01 -24.83
CA GLU A 71 23.25 5.01 -25.41
C GLU A 71 23.35 5.93 -26.65
N ALA A 72 24.11 7.00 -26.52
CA ALA A 72 24.71 7.68 -27.66
C ALA A 72 26.18 7.97 -27.32
N ILE A 73 27.07 7.30 -28.04
CA ILE A 73 28.53 7.42 -27.94
C ILE A 73 28.92 8.81 -28.45
N ILE A 74 29.47 9.68 -27.60
CA ILE A 74 30.11 10.95 -28.00
C ILE A 74 31.50 11.04 -27.33
N PRO A 75 32.56 11.35 -28.08
CA PRO A 75 33.95 11.26 -27.61
C PRO A 75 34.32 12.41 -26.66
N VAL A 76 34.92 12.05 -25.53
CA VAL A 76 35.49 12.99 -24.56
C VAL A 76 36.75 13.63 -25.15
N SER A 77 36.67 14.91 -25.51
CA SER A 77 37.84 15.76 -25.77
C SER A 77 38.26 16.44 -24.47
N ILE A 78 39.41 16.03 -23.93
CA ILE A 78 40.00 16.62 -22.72
C ILE A 78 40.87 17.80 -23.17
N SER A 79 40.43 19.02 -22.88
CA SER A 79 41.27 20.22 -22.99
C SER A 79 41.94 20.48 -21.63
N PRO A 80 43.27 20.31 -21.48
CA PRO A 80 43.94 20.67 -20.24
C PRO A 80 44.21 22.19 -20.25
N SER A 81 43.51 22.94 -19.40
CA SER A 81 43.89 24.32 -19.08
C SER A 81 45.16 24.30 -18.23
N LEU A 82 46.30 24.61 -18.85
CA LEU A 82 47.60 24.80 -18.23
C LEU A 82 47.57 25.99 -17.26
N HIS A 83 47.56 25.71 -15.96
CA HIS A 83 48.15 26.60 -14.96
C HIS A 83 49.53 26.05 -14.61
N GLU A 84 50.53 26.71 -15.19
CA GLU A 84 51.94 26.46 -15.02
C GLU A 84 52.37 26.94 -13.63
N HIS A 85 52.31 26.05 -12.65
CA HIS A 85 53.08 26.18 -11.43
C HIS A 85 54.25 25.20 -11.49
N SER A 86 55.43 25.75 -11.77
CA SER A 86 56.72 25.10 -11.63
C SER A 86 56.94 24.71 -10.16
N TYR A 87 56.78 23.42 -9.85
CA TYR A 87 57.28 22.83 -8.62
C TYR A 87 58.43 21.89 -8.93
N GLU A 88 59.53 22.10 -8.22
CA GLU A 88 60.66 21.18 -8.17
C GLU A 88 60.18 19.77 -7.85
N LYS A 89 60.61 18.86 -8.71
CA LYS A 89 60.12 17.52 -8.89
C LYS A 89 60.96 16.57 -8.04
N ASP A 90 60.73 16.58 -6.74
CA ASP A 90 61.27 15.55 -5.86
C ASP A 90 60.26 14.41 -5.68
N LEU A 91 60.71 13.21 -6.07
CA LEU A 91 60.22 11.82 -6.02
C LEU A 91 58.94 11.43 -5.23
N SER A 92 58.34 12.27 -4.40
CA SER A 92 57.15 12.04 -3.55
C SER A 92 55.81 12.10 -4.29
N MET A 93 55.72 12.89 -5.37
CA MET A 93 54.43 13.14 -6.04
C MET A 93 53.91 11.92 -6.82
N GLY A 94 54.81 11.09 -7.35
CA GLY A 94 54.44 9.82 -8.01
C GLY A 94 53.87 8.78 -7.06
N SER A 95 54.37 8.70 -5.82
CA SER A 95 53.79 7.83 -4.78
C SER A 95 52.40 8.29 -4.36
N PHE A 96 52.16 9.60 -4.25
CA PHE A 96 50.85 10.14 -3.88
C PHE A 96 49.76 9.82 -4.92
N TYR A 97 50.04 10.00 -6.22
CA TYR A 97 49.09 9.62 -7.28
C TYR A 97 48.82 8.11 -7.31
N LYS A 98 49.85 7.30 -7.07
CA LYS A 98 49.70 5.84 -6.98
C LYS A 98 48.81 5.43 -5.81
N GLU A 99 48.95 6.10 -4.68
CA GLU A 99 48.17 5.86 -3.46
C GLU A 99 46.69 6.25 -3.67
N ILE A 100 46.42 7.41 -4.27
CA ILE A 100 45.05 7.82 -4.65
C ILE A 100 44.44 6.82 -5.64
N TYR A 101 45.22 6.38 -6.64
CA TYR A 101 44.74 5.41 -7.62
C TYR A 101 44.41 4.06 -6.96
N GLN A 102 45.24 3.60 -6.04
CA GLN A 102 44.97 2.39 -5.26
C GLN A 102 43.74 2.55 -4.37
N GLU A 103 43.58 3.70 -3.70
CA GLU A 103 42.40 3.96 -2.87
C GLU A 103 41.12 4.01 -3.71
N LEU A 104 41.17 4.67 -4.88
CA LEU A 104 40.05 4.73 -5.81
C LEU A 104 39.68 3.35 -6.34
N LYS A 105 40.68 2.55 -6.73
CA LYS A 105 40.48 1.17 -7.16
C LYS A 105 39.85 0.32 -6.05
N ASN A 106 40.36 0.45 -4.82
CA ASN A 106 39.80 -0.27 -3.67
C ASN A 106 38.34 0.14 -3.40
N LYS A 107 38.01 1.43 -3.49
CA LYS A 107 36.62 1.91 -3.35
C LYS A 107 35.72 1.40 -4.47
N TYR A 108 36.23 1.37 -5.70
CA TYR A 108 35.51 0.81 -6.85
C TYR A 108 35.22 -0.68 -6.64
N ASP A 109 36.22 -1.47 -6.25
CA ASP A 109 36.06 -2.90 -5.98
C ASP A 109 35.11 -3.15 -4.80
N GLU A 110 35.13 -2.30 -3.77
CA GLU A 110 34.19 -2.39 -2.65
C GLU A 110 32.75 -2.07 -3.08
N GLN A 111 32.55 -1.04 -3.91
CA GLN A 111 31.24 -0.73 -4.46
C GLN A 111 30.73 -1.85 -5.37
N GLN A 112 31.59 -2.42 -6.21
CA GLN A 112 31.27 -3.55 -7.06
C GLN A 112 30.82 -4.76 -6.24
N LYS A 113 31.55 -5.11 -5.17
CA LYS A 113 31.15 -6.20 -4.25
C LYS A 113 29.82 -5.93 -3.55
N ARG A 114 29.56 -4.68 -3.14
CA ARG A 114 28.28 -4.30 -2.53
C ARG A 114 27.14 -4.42 -3.53
N LEU A 115 27.36 -4.02 -4.77
CA LEU A 115 26.39 -4.13 -5.86
C LEU A 115 26.07 -5.58 -6.19
N GLU A 116 27.10 -6.43 -6.32
CA GLU A 116 26.94 -7.87 -6.54
C GLU A 116 26.17 -8.54 -5.38
N GLY A 117 26.50 -8.19 -4.13
CA GLY A 117 25.76 -8.65 -2.95
C GLY A 117 24.30 -8.20 -2.93
N ALA A 118 24.01 -6.97 -3.38
CA ALA A 118 22.65 -6.47 -3.52
C ALA A 118 21.88 -7.22 -4.61
N HIS A 119 22.47 -7.41 -5.79
CA HIS A 119 21.86 -8.19 -6.88
C HIS A 119 21.57 -9.63 -6.47
N TYR A 120 22.49 -10.27 -5.75
CA TYR A 120 22.28 -11.62 -5.24
C TYR A 120 21.07 -11.67 -4.30
N ARG A 121 20.95 -10.71 -3.37
CA ARG A 121 19.78 -10.62 -2.48
C ARG A 121 18.49 -10.33 -3.22
N VAL A 122 18.51 -9.45 -4.23
CA VAL A 122 17.35 -9.19 -5.09
C VAL A 122 16.93 -10.48 -5.81
N GLY A 123 17.86 -11.22 -6.40
CA GLY A 123 17.56 -12.50 -7.04
C GLY A 123 16.99 -13.54 -6.07
N GLN A 124 17.48 -13.60 -4.82
CA GLN A 124 16.89 -14.44 -3.79
C GLN A 124 15.46 -14.02 -3.44
N LEU A 125 15.20 -12.72 -3.29
CA LEU A 125 13.87 -12.18 -3.00
C LEU A 125 12.91 -12.41 -4.17
N GLU A 126 13.36 -12.24 -5.40
CA GLU A 126 12.56 -12.52 -6.60
C GLU A 126 12.19 -14.00 -6.70
N ALA A 127 13.13 -14.90 -6.44
CA ALA A 127 12.86 -16.34 -6.38
C ALA A 127 11.86 -16.67 -5.27
N GLN A 128 12.01 -16.05 -4.10
CA GLN A 128 11.09 -16.22 -2.97
C GLN A 128 9.69 -15.73 -3.32
N ILE A 129 9.56 -14.54 -3.92
CA ILE A 129 8.28 -13.97 -4.39
C ILE A 129 7.64 -14.86 -5.45
N LYS A 130 8.43 -15.40 -6.40
CA LYS A 130 7.93 -16.29 -7.44
C LYS A 130 7.46 -17.64 -6.89
N SER A 131 8.09 -18.12 -5.81
CA SER A 131 7.68 -19.35 -5.11
C SER A 131 6.51 -19.13 -4.15
N MET A 132 6.27 -17.89 -3.71
CA MET A 132 5.09 -17.56 -2.91
C MET A 132 3.85 -17.60 -3.80
N VAL A 133 2.85 -18.38 -3.39
CA VAL A 133 1.53 -18.36 -4.04
C VAL A 133 1.01 -16.92 -4.00
N PRO A 134 0.61 -16.33 -5.14
CA PRO A 134 0.09 -14.97 -5.16
C PRO A 134 -1.12 -14.90 -4.23
N MET A 135 -0.96 -14.18 -3.13
CA MET A 135 -1.97 -14.06 -2.07
C MET A 135 -3.32 -13.53 -2.60
N ILE A 136 -3.28 -12.83 -3.75
CA ILE A 136 -4.44 -12.30 -4.46
C ILE A 136 -5.31 -13.44 -5.03
N GLU A 137 -4.71 -14.45 -5.64
CA GLU A 137 -5.44 -15.60 -6.20
C GLU A 137 -6.03 -16.44 -5.08
N PHE A 138 -5.27 -16.71 -4.03
CA PHE A 138 -5.75 -17.43 -2.86
C PHE A 138 -6.93 -16.72 -2.19
N LYS A 139 -6.86 -15.38 -1.99
CA LYS A 139 -7.98 -14.61 -1.45
C LYS A 139 -9.22 -14.67 -2.34
N LYS A 140 -9.03 -14.60 -3.66
CA LYS A 140 -10.14 -14.71 -4.63
C LYS A 140 -10.81 -16.07 -4.56
N GLU A 141 -10.03 -17.13 -4.43
CA GLU A 141 -10.53 -18.50 -4.32
C GLU A 141 -11.23 -18.75 -2.97
N GLN A 142 -10.65 -18.26 -1.87
CA GLN A 142 -11.28 -18.33 -0.54
C GLN A 142 -12.63 -17.60 -0.51
N ASN A 143 -12.73 -16.41 -1.13
CA ASN A 143 -13.99 -15.69 -1.24
C ASN A 143 -15.02 -16.44 -2.09
N ARG A 144 -14.61 -17.09 -3.18
CA ARG A 144 -15.51 -17.94 -3.99
C ARG A 144 -16.04 -19.12 -3.17
N LEU A 145 -15.17 -19.82 -2.45
CA LEU A 145 -15.57 -20.93 -1.58
C LEU A 145 -16.55 -20.47 -0.50
N LEU A 146 -16.28 -19.32 0.12
CA LEU A 146 -17.16 -18.73 1.13
C LEU A 146 -18.54 -18.38 0.54
N LEU A 147 -18.60 -17.81 -0.65
CA LEU A 147 -19.86 -17.52 -1.34
C LEU A 147 -20.66 -18.79 -1.66
N VAL A 148 -19.99 -19.82 -2.16
CA VAL A 148 -20.64 -21.12 -2.43
C VAL A 148 -21.16 -21.75 -1.14
N ALA A 149 -20.37 -21.73 -0.06
CA ALA A 149 -20.79 -22.26 1.23
C ALA A 149 -22.04 -21.54 1.77
N LYS A 150 -22.09 -20.20 1.65
CA LYS A 150 -23.27 -19.41 2.02
C LYS A 150 -24.49 -19.79 1.19
N GLN A 151 -24.34 -19.92 -0.13
CA GLN A 151 -25.44 -20.33 -1.00
C GLN A 151 -25.98 -21.72 -0.62
N GLN A 152 -25.11 -22.66 -0.29
CA GLN A 152 -25.54 -23.99 0.19
C GLN A 152 -26.30 -23.91 1.52
N GLU A 153 -25.83 -23.07 2.44
CA GLU A 153 -26.50 -22.85 3.73
C GLU A 153 -27.89 -22.23 3.55
N ASP A 154 -28.03 -21.26 2.65
CA ASP A 154 -29.31 -20.62 2.34
C ASP A 154 -30.29 -21.60 1.69
N VAL A 155 -29.84 -22.40 0.73
CA VAL A 155 -30.66 -23.47 0.12
C VAL A 155 -31.09 -24.50 1.17
N ALA A 156 -30.19 -24.88 2.08
CA ALA A 156 -30.53 -25.80 3.18
C ALA A 156 -31.56 -25.19 4.14
N LYS A 157 -31.49 -23.89 4.42
CA LYS A 157 -32.49 -23.17 5.23
C LYS A 157 -33.84 -23.14 4.53
N GLU A 158 -33.88 -22.82 3.24
CA GLU A 158 -35.11 -22.81 2.45
C GLU A 158 -35.75 -24.20 2.37
N ALA A 159 -34.95 -25.25 2.16
CA ALA A 159 -35.40 -26.64 2.20
C ALA A 159 -35.99 -26.99 3.58
N ASN A 160 -35.34 -26.59 4.67
CA ASN A 160 -35.87 -26.83 6.02
C ASN A 160 -37.18 -26.07 6.29
N ILE A 161 -37.31 -24.83 5.81
CA ILE A 161 -38.54 -24.05 5.95
C ILE A 161 -39.69 -24.69 5.16
N THR A 162 -39.42 -25.14 3.93
CA THR A 162 -40.43 -25.81 3.09
C THR A 162 -40.87 -27.14 3.68
N VAL A 163 -39.92 -27.98 4.13
CA VAL A 163 -40.21 -29.23 4.85
C VAL A 163 -41.04 -28.95 6.11
N ASN A 164 -40.67 -27.94 6.91
CA ASN A 164 -41.42 -27.57 8.10
C ASN A 164 -42.84 -27.09 7.77
N ARG A 165 -43.03 -26.27 6.73
CA ARG A 165 -44.37 -25.85 6.28
C ARG A 165 -45.20 -27.06 5.84
N LEU A 166 -44.63 -27.96 5.03
CA LEU A 166 -45.32 -29.16 4.57
C LEU A 166 -45.71 -30.06 5.76
N SER A 167 -44.80 -30.24 6.73
CA SER A 167 -45.08 -31.03 7.93
C SER A 167 -46.23 -30.46 8.75
N ARG A 168 -46.35 -29.13 8.85
CA ARG A 168 -47.48 -28.46 9.53
C ARG A 168 -48.79 -28.70 8.79
N LEU A 169 -48.79 -28.59 7.46
CA LEU A 169 -49.97 -28.88 6.63
C LEU A 169 -50.42 -30.34 6.81
N PHE A 170 -49.50 -31.30 6.72
CA PHE A 170 -49.80 -32.71 6.98
C PHE A 170 -50.33 -32.96 8.40
N ARG A 171 -49.78 -32.26 9.41
CA ARG A 171 -50.24 -32.38 10.80
C ARG A 171 -51.65 -31.83 10.97
N SER A 172 -51.99 -30.69 10.36
CA SER A 172 -53.35 -30.16 10.35
C SER A 172 -54.32 -31.06 9.59
N GLU A 173 -53.92 -31.66 8.46
CA GLU A 173 -54.76 -32.61 7.74
C GLU A 173 -55.03 -33.88 8.55
N ARG A 174 -54.00 -34.43 9.22
CA ARG A 174 -54.18 -35.61 10.08
C ARG A 174 -55.11 -35.31 11.25
N LEU A 175 -54.96 -34.16 11.90
CA LEU A 175 -55.84 -33.74 12.99
C LEU A 175 -57.27 -33.53 12.49
N ASN A 176 -57.47 -32.86 11.35
CA ASN A 176 -58.80 -32.71 10.76
C ASN A 176 -59.43 -34.07 10.45
N LYS A 177 -58.69 -34.98 9.81
CA LYS A 177 -59.18 -36.35 9.54
C LYS A 177 -59.57 -37.08 10.84
N GLN A 178 -58.75 -37.01 11.88
CA GLN A 178 -59.05 -37.60 13.18
C GLN A 178 -60.30 -36.99 13.83
N ILE A 179 -60.47 -35.66 13.75
CA ILE A 179 -61.66 -34.97 14.27
C ILE A 179 -62.92 -35.44 13.52
N TYR A 180 -62.89 -35.51 12.19
CA TYR A 180 -64.02 -36.00 11.40
C TYR A 180 -64.35 -37.47 11.70
N THR A 181 -63.34 -38.34 11.78
CA THR A 181 -63.54 -39.74 12.16
C THR A 181 -64.13 -39.86 13.56
N GLY A 182 -63.64 -39.08 14.54
CA GLY A 182 -64.18 -39.03 15.89
C GLY A 182 -65.64 -38.55 15.94
N LEU A 183 -65.97 -37.52 15.17
CA LEU A 183 -67.34 -37.00 15.04
C LEU A 183 -68.30 -38.08 14.49
N VAL A 184 -67.88 -38.82 13.46
CA VAL A 184 -68.66 -39.92 12.88
C VAL A 184 -68.91 -41.01 13.92
N TYR A 185 -67.89 -41.44 14.66
CA TYR A 185 -68.05 -42.43 15.73
C TYR A 185 -68.99 -41.96 16.84
N LEU A 186 -68.90 -40.68 17.24
CA LEU A 186 -69.79 -40.09 18.23
C LEU A 186 -71.24 -40.10 17.75
N LEU A 187 -71.48 -39.74 16.48
CA LEU A 187 -72.82 -39.76 15.89
C LEU A 187 -73.40 -41.18 15.82
N LEU A 188 -72.57 -42.18 15.50
CA LEU A 188 -72.94 -43.60 15.51
C LEU A 188 -73.30 -44.07 16.93
N PHE A 189 -72.55 -43.65 17.94
CA PHE A 189 -72.82 -43.98 19.33
C PHE A 189 -74.16 -43.40 19.82
N VAL A 190 -74.47 -42.16 19.43
CA VAL A 190 -75.77 -41.52 19.73
C VAL A 190 -76.93 -42.28 19.10
N GLN A 191 -76.78 -42.76 17.86
CA GLN A 191 -77.81 -43.58 17.20
C GLN A 191 -78.09 -44.89 17.97
N ILE A 192 -77.04 -45.57 18.44
CA ILE A 192 -77.19 -46.81 19.22
C ILE A 192 -77.87 -46.52 20.57
N ALA A 193 -77.45 -45.48 21.28
CA ALA A 193 -78.05 -45.10 22.56
C ALA A 193 -79.54 -44.75 22.40
N PHE A 194 -79.89 -44.02 21.34
CA PHE A 194 -81.29 -43.69 21.02
C PHE A 194 -82.14 -44.95 20.78
N TRP A 195 -81.62 -45.94 20.04
CA TRP A 195 -82.28 -47.22 19.82
C TRP A 195 -82.50 -48.01 21.11
N VAL A 196 -81.52 -48.03 22.03
CA VAL A 196 -81.64 -48.72 23.31
C VAL A 196 -82.72 -48.09 24.19
N ILE A 197 -82.76 -46.75 24.25
CA ILE A 197 -83.77 -46.01 25.01
C ILE A 197 -85.17 -46.29 24.46
N LEU A 198 -85.34 -46.25 23.14
CA LEU A 198 -86.65 -46.45 22.49
C LEU A 198 -87.15 -47.90 22.61
N LYS A 199 -86.25 -48.89 22.69
CA LYS A 199 -86.62 -50.30 22.94
C LYS A 199 -86.92 -50.59 24.43
N SER A 200 -86.32 -49.82 25.34
CA SER A 200 -86.50 -50.00 26.78
C SER A 200 -87.72 -49.29 27.35
N SER A 201 -88.32 -48.38 26.58
CA SER A 201 -89.57 -47.69 26.91
C SER A 201 -90.75 -48.34 26.20
#